data_AF-A0A0R1SCR5-F1
#
_entry.id   AF-A0A0R1SCR5-F1
#
_cell.length_a   1.000
_cell.length_b   1.000
_cell.length_c   1.000
_cell.angle_alpha   90.00
_cell.angle_beta   90.00
_cell.angle_gamma   90.00
#
_symmetry.space_group_name_H-M   'P 1'
#
loop_
_entity.id
_entity.type
_entity.pdbx_description
1 polymer ?
#
loop_
_entity_poly.entity_id
_entity_poly.type
_entity_poly.pdbx_seq_one_letter_code
_entity_poly.pdbx_strand_id
1 'polypeptide(L)'
;MKKKGLTTALLLVFSVFVLAGCDSQKNDHSSTQQTDSQSTKPLWNYKKDNRLESYMNGFAASQNEKFNKYDGKTPIETSTNATYPKDFSKTKISGSKDTIGWDEQGLSKNDYTVVAIYDSGSANTPLTYFFAFHDRRPVVLVCDTAADKPQLELATDDSFKTVFTKIIKNKSVKNPASGSNESSLQTTETDEGTTDQNKSTDSKDTYDTTDPKMIGAMIYMMSGHDDITMAPQNFSLYVKKGTRYTIYEDNAVISDIDFQLQGKTVHYWTRDPDSSDVMATETQKESTISLSDLVSKYYSTPEQKQIVQDCADKIKEQ
;
A
#
# COMPACT_ATOMS: atom_id res chain seq x y z
N MET A 1 -40.49 -21.48 34.62
CA MET A 1 -40.58 -20.09 35.15
C MET A 1 -40.58 -19.11 33.98
N LYS A 2 -41.15 -17.92 34.22
CA LYS A 2 -41.86 -17.05 33.27
C LYS A 2 -41.02 -16.49 32.11
N LYS A 3 -41.63 -16.46 30.91
CA LYS A 3 -41.27 -15.60 29.76
C LYS A 3 -41.49 -14.12 30.13
N LYS A 4 -40.65 -13.23 29.61
CA LYS A 4 -41.02 -11.84 29.31
C LYS A 4 -40.35 -11.42 28.00
N GLY A 5 -41.18 -11.15 26.99
CA GLY A 5 -40.80 -10.37 25.83
C GLY A 5 -40.89 -8.88 26.15
N LEU A 6 -40.21 -8.08 25.34
CA LEU A 6 -40.42 -6.64 25.27
C LEU A 6 -40.47 -6.24 23.79
N THR A 7 -41.68 -5.96 23.34
CA THR A 7 -42.05 -5.30 22.08
C THR A 7 -42.31 -3.83 22.38
N THR A 8 -41.66 -2.91 21.65
CA THR A 8 -42.08 -1.50 21.46
C THR A 8 -41.05 -0.84 20.53
N ALA A 9 -41.36 0.08 19.62
CA ALA A 9 -42.56 0.44 18.87
C ALA A 9 -42.07 1.39 17.77
N LEU A 10 -42.63 1.24 16.58
CA LEU A 10 -42.43 2.07 15.39
C LEU A 10 -43.13 3.43 15.60
N LEU A 11 -42.44 4.55 15.35
CA LEU A 11 -43.05 5.88 15.23
C LEU A 11 -42.57 6.53 13.91
N LEU A 12 -43.44 6.44 12.91
CA LEU A 12 -43.40 7.20 11.66
C LEU A 12 -44.06 8.56 11.91
N VAL A 13 -43.36 9.66 11.62
CA VAL A 13 -43.98 10.99 11.53
C VAL A 13 -43.91 11.45 10.07
N PHE A 14 -45.07 11.44 9.43
CA PHE A 14 -45.35 12.12 8.17
C PHE A 14 -45.51 13.62 8.44
N SER A 15 -44.72 14.45 7.76
CA SER A 15 -44.98 15.89 7.65
C SER A 15 -45.24 16.22 6.18
N VAL A 16 -46.53 16.36 5.86
CA VAL A 16 -47.05 16.91 4.61
C VAL A 16 -46.88 18.44 4.68
N PHE A 17 -46.14 19.02 3.75
CA PHE A 17 -46.21 20.46 3.47
C PHE A 17 -46.97 20.71 2.17
N VAL A 18 -47.86 21.70 2.27
CA VAL A 18 -48.93 22.07 1.36
C VAL A 18 -48.40 22.80 0.12
N LEU A 19 -49.01 22.48 -1.03
CA LEU A 19 -48.85 23.14 -2.33
C LEU A 19 -49.73 24.41 -2.43
N ALA A 20 -49.12 25.51 -2.89
CA ALA A 20 -49.69 26.62 -3.69
C ALA A 20 -48.50 27.49 -4.13
N GLY A 21 -48.32 28.01 -5.35
CA GLY A 21 -49.01 27.98 -6.64
C GLY A 21 -48.46 29.13 -7.51
N CYS A 22 -48.14 28.84 -8.80
CA CYS A 22 -47.79 29.73 -9.95
C CYS A 22 -46.50 30.59 -9.82
N ASP A 23 -45.66 30.84 -10.83
CA ASP A 23 -45.86 31.03 -12.28
C ASP A 23 -44.49 30.86 -13.02
N SER A 24 -44.56 30.42 -14.28
CA SER A 24 -43.60 30.48 -15.41
C SER A 24 -42.07 30.51 -15.18
N GLN A 25 -41.37 29.50 -15.75
CA GLN A 25 -40.57 29.63 -17.00
C GLN A 25 -39.61 28.43 -17.11
N LYS A 26 -39.75 27.64 -18.18
CA LYS A 26 -38.91 26.47 -18.48
C LYS A 26 -37.46 26.90 -18.69
N ASN A 27 -36.56 26.39 -17.84
CA ASN A 27 -35.14 26.22 -18.14
C ASN A 27 -34.73 24.88 -17.52
N ASP A 28 -34.48 23.89 -18.38
CA ASP A 28 -33.87 22.61 -18.01
C ASP A 28 -32.46 22.86 -17.50
N HIS A 29 -32.31 22.91 -16.18
CA HIS A 29 -31.01 22.76 -15.52
C HIS A 29 -30.98 21.37 -14.90
N SER A 30 -30.46 20.42 -15.68
CA SER A 30 -30.01 19.12 -15.17
C SER A 30 -28.99 19.39 -14.06
N SER A 31 -29.42 19.30 -12.81
CA SER A 31 -28.53 19.20 -11.66
C SER A 31 -27.89 17.82 -11.73
N THR A 32 -26.78 17.73 -12.46
CA THR A 32 -25.78 16.71 -12.21
C THR A 32 -25.39 16.87 -10.75
N GLN A 33 -25.93 15.99 -9.89
CA GLN A 33 -25.32 15.71 -8.61
C GLN A 33 -23.91 15.20 -8.92
N GLN A 34 -22.94 16.12 -8.92
CA GLN A 34 -21.56 15.76 -8.65
C GLN A 34 -21.58 15.12 -7.26
N THR A 35 -21.63 13.79 -7.23
CA THR A 35 -21.05 13.05 -6.13
C THR A 35 -19.59 13.48 -6.08
N ASP A 36 -19.25 14.36 -5.15
CA ASP A 36 -17.88 14.53 -4.70
C ASP A 36 -17.36 13.14 -4.35
N SER A 37 -16.60 12.54 -5.27
CA SER A 37 -15.82 11.35 -4.99
C SER A 37 -14.72 11.81 -4.06
N GLN A 38 -15.04 11.87 -2.77
CA GLN A 38 -14.06 12.06 -1.72
C GLN A 38 -13.09 10.88 -1.83
N SER A 39 -11.95 11.11 -2.48
CA SER A 39 -10.90 10.12 -2.65
C SER A 39 -10.57 9.55 -1.28
N THR A 40 -10.93 8.28 -1.06
CA THR A 40 -10.75 7.63 0.22
C THR A 40 -9.29 7.26 0.34
N LYS A 41 -8.58 7.91 1.28
CA LYS A 41 -7.14 7.71 1.48
C LYS A 41 -6.82 6.23 1.80
N PRO A 42 -5.83 5.60 1.12
CA PRO A 42 -5.32 4.28 1.44
C PRO A 42 -4.98 4.08 2.92
N LEU A 43 -5.38 2.94 3.48
CA LEU A 43 -5.07 2.56 4.86
C LEU A 43 -3.72 1.84 4.96
N TRP A 44 -3.34 1.12 3.90
CA TRP A 44 -2.09 0.38 3.78
C TRP A 44 -1.22 0.94 2.66
N ASN A 45 0.08 0.74 2.79
CA ASN A 45 1.06 1.09 1.77
C ASN A 45 2.36 0.32 1.99
N TYR A 46 3.25 0.37 1.01
CA TYR A 46 4.54 -0.30 1.03
C TYR A 46 5.41 -0.02 2.27
N LYS A 47 5.49 1.22 2.76
CA LYS A 47 6.30 1.54 3.95
C LYS A 47 5.80 0.80 5.19
N LYS A 48 4.48 0.70 5.33
CA LYS A 48 3.85 -0.05 6.41
C LYS A 48 4.09 -1.55 6.22
N ASP A 49 3.95 -2.03 5.00
CA ASP A 49 4.19 -3.41 4.61
C ASP A 49 5.64 -3.88 4.86
N ASN A 50 6.63 -3.07 4.51
CA ASN A 50 8.04 -3.29 4.82
C ASN A 50 8.35 -3.32 6.31
N ARG A 51 7.77 -2.37 7.07
CA ARG A 51 7.97 -2.33 8.53
C ARG A 51 7.38 -3.58 9.17
N LEU A 52 6.25 -4.05 8.64
CA LEU A 52 5.63 -5.29 9.08
C LEU A 52 6.48 -6.49 8.69
N GLU A 53 6.96 -6.56 7.45
CA GLU A 53 7.82 -7.63 6.97
C GLU A 53 9.14 -7.72 7.75
N SER A 54 9.81 -6.60 7.97
CA SER A 54 11.03 -6.54 8.78
C SER A 54 10.77 -7.07 10.20
N TYR A 55 9.64 -6.68 10.81
CA TYR A 55 9.24 -7.17 12.10
C TYR A 55 8.95 -8.69 12.08
N MET A 56 8.16 -9.18 11.12
CA MET A 56 7.77 -10.59 11.01
C MET A 56 8.99 -11.48 10.72
N ASN A 57 9.92 -11.04 9.87
CA ASN A 57 11.18 -11.74 9.62
C ASN A 57 12.04 -11.80 10.89
N GLY A 58 12.08 -10.70 11.66
CA GLY A 58 12.74 -10.67 12.95
C GLY A 58 12.13 -11.61 13.99
N PHE A 59 10.79 -11.64 14.05
CA PHE A 59 10.06 -12.56 14.91
C PHE A 59 10.34 -14.01 14.51
N ALA A 60 10.20 -14.36 13.22
CA ALA A 60 10.46 -15.70 12.72
C ALA A 60 11.89 -16.14 13.06
N ALA A 61 12.89 -15.28 12.80
CA ALA A 61 14.28 -15.56 13.15
C ALA A 61 14.48 -15.80 14.66
N SER A 62 13.79 -15.03 15.54
CA SER A 62 13.84 -15.24 16.99
C SER A 62 13.27 -16.59 17.44
N GLN A 63 12.37 -17.18 16.65
CA GLN A 63 11.80 -18.51 16.86
C GLN A 63 12.55 -19.61 16.09
N ASN A 64 13.64 -19.27 15.37
CA ASN A 64 14.32 -20.16 14.44
C ASN A 64 13.38 -20.73 13.34
N GLU A 65 12.43 -19.90 12.91
CA GLU A 65 11.43 -20.17 11.87
C GLU A 65 11.63 -19.22 10.67
N LYS A 66 10.86 -19.46 9.60
CA LYS A 66 10.73 -18.56 8.45
C LYS A 66 9.25 -18.46 8.08
N PHE A 67 8.81 -17.28 7.68
CA PHE A 67 7.47 -17.09 7.13
C PHE A 67 7.53 -16.87 5.61
N ASN A 68 6.55 -17.46 4.92
CA ASN A 68 6.26 -17.17 3.52
C ASN A 68 5.26 -16.01 3.46
N LYS A 69 5.67 -14.88 2.88
CA LYS A 69 4.82 -13.71 2.70
C LYS A 69 4.11 -13.76 1.34
N TYR A 70 2.84 -13.35 1.30
CA TYR A 70 2.11 -13.22 0.04
C TYR A 70 2.62 -11.96 -0.68
N ASP A 71 3.08 -12.13 -1.92
CA ASP A 71 3.70 -11.08 -2.73
C ASP A 71 2.67 -10.23 -3.51
N GLY A 72 1.37 -10.50 -3.33
CA GLY A 72 0.28 -9.86 -4.07
C GLY A 72 -0.08 -10.56 -5.39
N LYS A 73 0.71 -11.52 -5.86
CA LYS A 73 0.59 -12.16 -7.18
C LYS A 73 0.53 -13.68 -7.11
N THR A 74 1.52 -14.29 -6.47
CA THR A 74 1.73 -15.73 -6.35
C THR A 74 0.94 -16.25 -5.16
N PRO A 75 -0.08 -17.10 -5.35
CA PRO A 75 -0.87 -17.62 -4.25
C PRO A 75 0.00 -18.33 -3.20
N ILE A 76 -0.31 -18.13 -1.92
CA ILE A 76 0.28 -18.92 -0.84
C ILE A 76 -0.48 -20.25 -0.77
N GLU A 77 0.24 -21.35 -0.86
CA GLU A 77 -0.24 -22.67 -0.47
C GLU A 77 0.26 -22.98 0.95
N THR A 78 -0.68 -23.17 1.89
CA THR A 78 -0.36 -23.50 3.28
C THR A 78 -0.11 -24.99 3.44
N SER A 79 0.55 -25.38 4.54
CA SER A 79 0.72 -26.80 4.91
C SER A 79 -0.60 -27.53 5.19
N THR A 80 -1.70 -26.80 5.39
CA THR A 80 -3.06 -27.32 5.54
C THR A 80 -3.82 -27.43 4.21
N ASN A 81 -3.12 -27.22 3.08
CA ASN A 81 -3.61 -27.23 1.71
C ASN A 81 -4.57 -26.08 1.36
N ALA A 82 -4.64 -25.02 2.17
CA ALA A 82 -5.41 -23.82 1.83
C ALA A 82 -4.60 -22.97 0.85
N THR A 83 -5.29 -22.35 -0.10
CA THR A 83 -4.67 -21.46 -1.09
C THR A 83 -5.19 -20.04 -0.91
N TYR A 84 -4.37 -19.11 -0.44
CA TYR A 84 -4.75 -17.71 -0.27
C TYR A 84 -4.21 -16.83 -1.41
N PRO A 85 -4.99 -15.84 -1.89
CA PRO A 85 -6.29 -15.38 -1.36
C PRO A 85 -7.53 -16.16 -1.84
N LYS A 86 -7.37 -17.15 -2.73
CA LYS A 86 -8.50 -17.89 -3.36
C LYS A 86 -9.52 -18.46 -2.37
N ASP A 87 -9.05 -19.06 -1.29
CA ASP A 87 -9.88 -19.75 -0.30
C ASP A 87 -10.58 -18.83 0.70
N PHE A 88 -10.37 -17.50 0.64
CA PHE A 88 -11.20 -16.53 1.37
C PHE A 88 -12.70 -16.70 1.09
N SER A 89 -13.06 -17.15 -0.11
CA SER A 89 -14.45 -17.47 -0.49
C SER A 89 -15.09 -18.61 0.31
N LYS A 90 -14.28 -19.43 0.99
CA LYS A 90 -14.72 -20.57 1.82
C LYS A 90 -14.54 -20.31 3.32
N THR A 91 -13.79 -19.28 3.66
CA THR A 91 -13.44 -18.93 5.04
C THR A 91 -14.66 -18.53 5.86
N LYS A 92 -14.64 -18.89 7.14
CA LYS A 92 -15.46 -18.25 8.17
C LYS A 92 -14.57 -17.53 9.17
N ILE A 93 -15.07 -16.46 9.77
CA ILE A 93 -14.33 -15.69 10.77
C ILE A 93 -15.04 -15.87 12.11
N SER A 94 -14.42 -16.59 13.06
CA SER A 94 -15.02 -16.91 14.36
C SER A 94 -16.45 -17.47 14.25
N GLY A 95 -16.71 -18.28 13.22
CA GLY A 95 -18.02 -18.86 12.93
C GLY A 95 -19.03 -17.95 12.22
N SER A 96 -18.73 -16.66 12.01
CA SER A 96 -19.54 -15.73 11.22
C SER A 96 -19.32 -15.94 9.71
N LYS A 97 -20.18 -15.31 8.90
CA LYS A 97 -20.07 -15.25 7.43
C LYS A 97 -19.63 -13.86 6.95
N ASP A 98 -18.82 -13.16 7.76
CA ASP A 98 -18.28 -11.86 7.38
C ASP A 98 -17.44 -11.99 6.12
N THR A 99 -17.58 -11.03 5.21
CA THR A 99 -16.84 -10.99 3.96
C THR A 99 -15.37 -10.67 4.21
N ILE A 100 -14.48 -11.37 3.50
CA ILE A 100 -13.04 -11.20 3.62
C ILE A 100 -12.39 -11.23 2.24
N GLY A 101 -11.40 -10.38 2.04
CA GLY A 101 -10.68 -10.33 0.79
C GLY A 101 -9.35 -9.59 0.92
N TRP A 102 -8.48 -9.84 -0.05
CA TRP A 102 -7.21 -9.14 -0.23
C TRP A 102 -7.41 -7.79 -0.88
N ASP A 103 -6.71 -6.77 -0.38
CA ASP A 103 -6.56 -5.45 -1.01
C ASP A 103 -5.27 -4.81 -0.51
N GLU A 104 -4.32 -4.60 -1.42
CA GLU A 104 -2.99 -4.07 -1.11
C GLU A 104 -3.00 -2.63 -0.52
N GLN A 105 -4.08 -1.87 -0.73
CA GLN A 105 -4.24 -0.50 -0.24
C GLN A 105 -5.13 -0.42 1.01
N GLY A 106 -5.82 -1.52 1.35
CA GLY A 106 -6.75 -1.59 2.46
C GLY A 106 -8.02 -0.75 2.23
N LEU A 107 -8.47 -0.64 0.97
CA LEU A 107 -9.61 0.21 0.59
C LEU A 107 -10.91 -0.56 0.31
N SER A 108 -10.84 -1.90 0.28
CA SER A 108 -11.96 -2.75 -0.06
C SER A 108 -13.15 -2.56 0.88
N LYS A 109 -14.33 -2.93 0.38
CA LYS A 109 -15.59 -2.90 1.13
C LYS A 109 -15.90 -4.22 1.85
N ASN A 110 -14.95 -5.15 1.92
CA ASN A 110 -15.11 -6.36 2.71
C ASN A 110 -15.18 -6.02 4.21
N ASP A 111 -15.93 -6.81 4.97
CA ASP A 111 -15.97 -6.68 6.43
C ASP A 111 -14.57 -6.81 7.02
N TYR A 112 -13.74 -7.68 6.43
CA TYR A 112 -12.31 -7.81 6.70
C TYR A 112 -11.49 -7.59 5.43
N THR A 113 -10.73 -6.50 5.39
CA THR A 113 -9.82 -6.19 4.29
C THR A 113 -8.39 -6.61 4.67
N VAL A 114 -7.92 -7.71 4.11
CA VAL A 114 -6.57 -8.26 4.35
C VAL A 114 -5.54 -7.51 3.51
N VAL A 115 -4.44 -7.09 4.14
CA VAL A 115 -3.39 -6.27 3.53
C VAL A 115 -1.99 -6.88 3.66
N ALA A 116 -1.82 -7.92 4.48
CA ALA A 116 -0.63 -8.77 4.48
C ALA A 116 -0.96 -10.19 4.96
N ILE A 117 -0.28 -11.20 4.40
CA ILE A 117 -0.44 -12.63 4.75
C ILE A 117 0.94 -13.23 4.98
N TYR A 118 1.12 -13.95 6.08
CA TYR A 118 2.36 -14.65 6.44
C TYR A 118 2.03 -16.09 6.87
N ASP A 119 2.57 -17.08 6.16
CA ASP A 119 2.38 -18.50 6.46
C ASP A 119 3.64 -19.14 7.04
N SER A 120 3.50 -20.00 8.04
CA SER A 120 4.63 -20.72 8.64
C SER A 120 5.27 -21.74 7.71
N GLY A 121 4.56 -22.24 6.70
CA GLY A 121 4.98 -23.36 5.86
C GLY A 121 5.23 -24.66 6.65
N SER A 122 4.96 -24.67 7.96
CA SER A 122 5.26 -25.77 8.86
C SER A 122 4.10 -26.76 8.86
N ALA A 123 4.37 -28.01 8.52
CA ALA A 123 3.38 -29.09 8.65
C ALA A 123 3.16 -29.51 10.11
N ASN A 124 4.14 -29.30 10.98
CA ASN A 124 4.07 -29.69 12.40
C ASN A 124 3.33 -28.63 13.25
N THR A 125 3.44 -27.37 12.86
CA THR A 125 2.87 -26.20 13.53
C THR A 125 2.24 -25.27 12.48
N PRO A 126 1.18 -25.74 11.78
CA PRO A 126 0.53 -24.96 10.73
C PRO A 126 -0.04 -23.68 11.31
N LEU A 127 0.35 -22.53 10.76
CA LEU A 127 -0.20 -21.25 11.19
C LEU A 127 -0.01 -20.20 10.10
N THR A 128 -1.12 -19.59 9.70
CA THR A 128 -1.14 -18.45 8.78
C THR A 128 -1.67 -17.22 9.49
N TYR A 129 -0.94 -16.11 9.43
CA TYR A 129 -1.34 -14.80 9.95
C TYR A 129 -1.90 -13.92 8.84
N PHE A 130 -3.00 -13.24 9.12
CA PHE A 130 -3.61 -12.25 8.23
C PHE A 130 -3.71 -10.91 8.94
N PHE A 131 -3.03 -9.90 8.42
CA PHE A 131 -3.11 -8.53 8.90
C PHE A 131 -4.22 -7.83 8.11
N ALA A 132 -5.25 -7.35 8.81
CA ALA A 132 -6.46 -6.89 8.16
C ALA A 132 -7.08 -5.66 8.83
N PHE A 133 -7.94 -4.97 8.10
CA PHE A 133 -8.81 -3.93 8.63
C PHE A 133 -10.23 -4.46 8.77
N HIS A 134 -10.82 -4.30 9.96
CA HIS A 134 -12.24 -4.50 10.21
C HIS A 134 -12.83 -3.18 10.73
N ASP A 135 -13.82 -2.62 10.03
CA ASP A 135 -14.31 -1.25 10.25
C ASP A 135 -13.18 -0.21 10.30
N ARG A 136 -12.19 -0.32 9.39
CA ARG A 136 -10.98 0.53 9.36
C ARG A 136 -10.10 0.44 10.61
N ARG A 137 -10.35 -0.52 11.52
CA ARG A 137 -9.51 -0.79 12.69
C ARG A 137 -8.58 -1.96 12.41
N PRO A 138 -7.29 -1.87 12.82
CA PRO A 138 -6.36 -2.97 12.67
C PRO A 138 -6.77 -4.18 13.50
N VAL A 139 -6.79 -5.34 12.85
CA VAL A 139 -6.95 -6.66 13.46
C VAL A 139 -5.92 -7.61 12.89
N VAL A 140 -5.61 -8.66 13.64
CA VAL A 140 -4.78 -9.78 13.17
C VAL A 140 -5.64 -11.03 13.32
N LEU A 141 -5.79 -11.77 12.22
CA LEU A 141 -6.45 -13.06 12.20
C LEU A 141 -5.40 -14.17 12.08
N VAL A 142 -5.73 -15.35 12.56
CA VAL A 142 -4.92 -16.56 12.44
C VAL A 142 -5.76 -17.71 11.89
N CYS A 143 -5.11 -18.63 11.18
CA CYS A 143 -5.71 -19.87 10.70
C CYS A 143 -4.70 -21.01 10.78
N ASP A 144 -5.12 -22.13 11.36
CA ASP A 144 -4.39 -23.40 11.44
C ASP A 144 -5.24 -24.59 10.93
N THR A 145 -6.41 -24.31 10.38
CA THR A 145 -7.39 -25.31 9.95
C THR A 145 -7.22 -25.73 8.48
N ALA A 146 -7.86 -26.85 8.12
CA ALA A 146 -7.82 -27.43 6.79
C ALA A 146 -8.60 -26.64 5.74
N ALA A 147 -8.17 -26.76 4.48
CA ALA A 147 -8.70 -26.04 3.32
C ALA A 147 -10.19 -26.26 2.99
N ASP A 148 -10.78 -27.36 3.43
CA ASP A 148 -12.20 -27.66 3.17
C ASP A 148 -13.12 -26.72 3.95
N LYS A 149 -12.68 -26.26 5.13
CA LYS A 149 -13.43 -25.34 6.00
C LYS A 149 -12.50 -24.40 6.79
N PRO A 150 -11.76 -23.48 6.13
CA PRO A 150 -10.87 -22.56 6.83
C PRO A 150 -11.64 -21.73 7.87
N GLN A 151 -11.25 -21.84 9.13
CA GLN A 151 -11.72 -21.01 10.23
C GLN A 151 -10.61 -20.02 10.59
N LEU A 152 -10.87 -18.74 10.32
CA LEU A 152 -10.01 -17.65 10.77
C LEU A 152 -10.54 -17.15 12.11
N GLU A 153 -9.64 -16.89 13.05
CA GLU A 153 -9.97 -16.34 14.35
C GLU A 153 -9.12 -15.13 14.66
N LEU A 154 -9.58 -14.25 15.55
CA LEU A 154 -8.72 -13.17 16.05
C LEU A 154 -7.53 -13.77 16.77
N ALA A 155 -6.33 -13.26 16.49
CA ALA A 155 -5.13 -13.61 17.23
C ALA A 155 -5.37 -13.34 18.73
N THR A 156 -5.10 -14.34 19.56
CA THR A 156 -5.25 -14.25 21.02
C THR A 156 -4.12 -13.45 21.67
N ASP A 157 -2.94 -13.46 21.05
CA ASP A 157 -1.82 -12.59 21.42
C ASP A 157 -1.97 -11.21 20.76
N ASP A 158 -2.12 -10.19 21.61
CA ASP A 158 -2.23 -8.78 21.18
C ASP A 158 -0.89 -8.17 20.71
N SER A 159 0.24 -8.89 20.80
CA SER A 159 1.57 -8.39 20.42
C SER A 159 1.61 -7.94 18.96
N PHE A 160 1.12 -8.78 18.03
CA PHE A 160 1.08 -8.47 16.61
C PHE A 160 0.06 -7.38 16.28
N LYS A 161 -1.10 -7.36 16.93
CA LYS A 161 -2.07 -6.27 16.79
C LYS A 161 -1.49 -4.94 17.25
N THR A 162 -0.71 -4.94 18.33
CA THR A 162 -0.03 -3.74 18.84
C THR A 162 1.01 -3.22 17.85
N VAL A 163 1.84 -4.11 17.31
CA VAL A 163 2.85 -3.77 16.29
C VAL A 163 2.19 -3.25 15.03
N PHE A 164 1.18 -3.94 14.53
CA PHE A 164 0.41 -3.53 13.35
C PHE A 164 -0.23 -2.16 13.54
N THR A 165 -0.83 -1.91 14.71
CA THR A 165 -1.38 -0.59 15.07
C THR A 165 -0.31 0.51 15.08
N LYS A 166 0.89 0.24 15.62
CA LYS A 166 2.01 1.20 15.61
C LYS A 166 2.43 1.51 14.18
N ILE A 167 2.57 0.50 13.34
CA ILE A 167 2.94 0.63 11.94
C ILE A 167 1.93 1.49 11.17
N ILE A 168 0.63 1.24 11.34
CA ILE A 168 -0.43 2.03 10.69
C ILE A 168 -0.38 3.50 11.11
N LYS A 169 -0.07 3.76 12.40
CA LYS A 169 0.15 5.11 12.96
C LYS A 169 1.53 5.69 12.62
N ASN A 170 2.30 5.02 11.76
CA ASN A 170 3.68 5.35 11.38
C ASN A 170 4.68 5.42 12.56
N LYS A 171 4.34 4.86 13.71
CA LYS A 171 5.22 4.78 14.89
C LYS A 171 6.30 3.71 14.69
N SER A 172 7.46 3.93 15.29
CA SER A 172 8.57 2.98 15.26
C SER A 172 8.24 1.68 15.98
N VAL A 173 8.73 0.57 15.44
CA VAL A 173 8.63 -0.79 16.02
C VAL A 173 10.04 -1.37 16.09
N LYS A 174 10.36 -2.06 17.18
CA LYS A 174 11.66 -2.71 17.36
C LYS A 174 11.66 -4.07 16.65
N ASN A 175 12.75 -4.38 15.96
CA ASN A 175 12.95 -5.68 15.34
C ASN A 175 13.29 -6.73 16.42
N PRO A 176 12.52 -7.83 16.57
CA PRO A 176 12.77 -8.86 17.58
C PRO A 176 14.13 -9.57 17.46
N ALA A 177 14.74 -9.63 16.27
CA ALA A 177 16.03 -10.30 16.05
C ALA A 177 17.25 -9.43 16.41
N SER A 178 17.05 -8.13 16.68
CA SER A 178 18.15 -7.23 17.00
C SER A 178 18.51 -7.36 18.48
N GLY A 179 19.55 -8.14 18.78
CA GLY A 179 20.12 -8.29 20.12
C GLY A 179 20.41 -6.93 20.78
N SER A 180 20.19 -6.88 22.08
CA SER A 180 20.32 -5.70 22.93
C SER A 180 21.70 -5.04 22.84
N ASN A 181 21.78 -3.92 22.14
CA ASN A 181 22.66 -2.80 22.48
C ASN A 181 22.08 -1.53 21.84
N GLU A 182 21.07 -0.95 22.49
CA GLU A 182 20.97 0.50 22.52
C GLU A 182 20.10 0.99 23.68
N SER A 183 20.60 2.07 24.28
CA SER A 183 20.16 2.71 25.51
C SER A 183 18.67 3.05 25.52
N SER A 184 18.06 2.81 26.68
CA SER A 184 16.68 3.18 27.00
C SER A 184 16.48 4.69 26.86
N LEU A 185 15.55 5.12 26.00
CA LEU A 185 14.87 6.39 26.18
C LEU A 185 13.36 6.12 26.30
N GLN A 186 12.94 6.25 27.55
CA GLN A 186 11.57 6.27 28.05
C GLN A 186 10.99 7.64 27.69
N THR A 187 9.95 7.70 26.87
CA THR A 187 9.21 8.95 26.63
C THR A 187 7.96 8.93 27.50
N THR A 188 8.03 9.63 28.62
CA THR A 188 6.86 10.01 29.42
C THR A 188 6.32 11.33 28.87
N GLU A 189 5.01 11.39 28.65
CA GLU A 189 4.30 12.62 28.28
C GLU A 189 4.36 13.64 29.42
N THR A 190 4.75 14.90 29.14
CA THR A 190 4.11 16.09 29.73
C THR A 190 4.45 17.36 28.98
N ASP A 191 3.56 18.33 29.18
CA ASP A 191 3.25 19.54 28.43
C ASP A 191 4.19 20.73 28.71
N GLU A 192 4.13 21.71 27.80
CA GLU A 192 4.55 23.13 27.84
C GLU A 192 6.02 23.55 28.12
N GLY A 193 6.56 24.34 27.17
CA GLY A 193 7.19 25.63 27.48
C GLY A 193 8.72 25.79 27.41
N THR A 194 9.17 26.46 26.34
CA THR A 194 10.38 27.32 26.23
C THR A 194 11.66 26.75 25.58
N THR A 195 12.07 27.52 24.57
CA THR A 195 13.27 27.56 23.72
C THR A 195 14.60 27.36 24.45
N ASP A 196 15.49 26.49 23.97
CA ASP A 196 16.54 26.83 23.00
C ASP A 196 17.43 25.63 22.62
N GLN A 197 17.68 25.56 21.31
CA GLN A 197 18.93 25.13 20.63
C GLN A 197 19.67 23.88 21.12
N ASN A 198 19.54 22.79 20.36
CA ASN A 198 20.61 22.19 19.54
C ASN A 198 20.60 20.64 19.52
N LYS A 199 20.59 20.15 18.28
CA LYS A 199 21.01 18.82 17.78
C LYS A 199 19.99 17.67 17.83
N SER A 200 18.89 17.88 17.09
CA SER A 200 18.10 16.81 16.48
C SER A 200 18.93 16.14 15.36
N THR A 201 19.18 14.84 15.45
CA THR A 201 19.42 14.00 14.26
C THR A 201 18.08 13.65 13.63
N ASP A 202 17.46 14.65 13.03
CA ASP A 202 16.53 14.50 11.91
C ASP A 202 17.40 14.44 10.65
N SER A 203 17.59 13.27 10.06
CA SER A 203 18.00 13.22 8.65
C SER A 203 16.78 13.60 7.81
N LYS A 204 16.57 14.91 7.64
CA LYS A 204 15.83 15.46 6.49
C LYS A 204 16.74 15.34 5.27
N ASP A 205 16.79 14.17 4.65
CA ASP A 205 17.31 14.09 3.29
C ASP A 205 16.32 14.79 2.37
N THR A 206 16.66 16.02 2.01
CA THR A 206 15.88 16.80 1.05
C THR A 206 16.35 16.38 -0.33
N TYR A 207 15.66 15.41 -0.93
CA TYR A 207 16.00 14.92 -2.27
C TYR A 207 15.93 16.05 -3.29
N ASP A 208 16.97 16.16 -4.11
CA ASP A 208 17.01 17.05 -5.25
C ASP A 208 16.14 16.47 -6.37
N THR A 209 15.11 17.19 -6.80
CA THR A 209 14.24 16.76 -7.90
C THR A 209 14.97 16.69 -9.26
N THR A 210 16.21 17.18 -9.33
CA THR A 210 17.09 17.01 -10.50
C THR A 210 17.93 15.73 -10.44
N ASP A 211 17.91 15.00 -9.33
CA ASP A 211 18.59 13.72 -9.19
C ASP A 211 18.04 12.73 -10.25
N PRO A 212 18.91 12.07 -11.04
CA PRO A 212 18.49 11.11 -12.06
C PRO A 212 17.58 10.00 -11.56
N LYS A 213 17.76 9.52 -10.32
CA LYS A 213 16.89 8.50 -9.72
C LYS A 213 15.50 9.05 -9.45
N MET A 214 15.41 10.30 -8.99
CA MET A 214 14.15 10.98 -8.75
C MET A 214 13.39 11.23 -10.06
N ILE A 215 14.09 11.76 -11.07
CA ILE A 215 13.52 11.96 -12.41
C ILE A 215 13.07 10.63 -12.99
N GLY A 216 13.92 9.62 -12.88
CA GLY A 216 13.65 8.30 -13.38
C GLY A 216 12.40 7.66 -12.76
N ALA A 217 12.28 7.70 -11.44
CA ALA A 217 11.08 7.26 -10.73
C ALA A 217 9.82 8.00 -11.23
N MET A 218 9.86 9.33 -11.37
CA MET A 218 8.73 10.10 -11.87
C MET A 218 8.35 9.79 -13.33
N ILE A 219 9.33 9.58 -14.21
CA ILE A 219 9.09 9.20 -15.62
C ILE A 219 8.48 7.79 -15.69
N TYR A 220 8.94 6.87 -14.86
CA TYR A 220 8.36 5.52 -14.78
C TYR A 220 6.87 5.59 -14.41
N MET A 221 6.48 6.39 -13.40
CA MET A 221 5.05 6.66 -13.08
C MET A 221 4.27 7.20 -14.27
N MET A 222 4.90 8.07 -15.07
CA MET A 222 4.24 8.73 -16.20
C MET A 222 3.96 7.80 -17.38
N SER A 223 4.79 6.77 -17.57
CA SER A 223 4.69 5.85 -18.71
C SER A 223 3.50 4.88 -18.67
N GLY A 224 2.62 5.00 -17.66
CA GLY A 224 1.40 4.20 -17.58
C GLY A 224 1.64 2.79 -17.03
N HIS A 225 2.79 2.53 -16.42
CA HIS A 225 2.94 1.39 -15.53
C HIS A 225 2.05 1.66 -14.30
N ASP A 226 0.92 0.95 -14.23
CA ASP A 226 -0.19 1.18 -13.29
C ASP A 226 0.22 1.07 -11.81
N ASP A 227 1.45 0.62 -11.52
CA ASP A 227 1.93 0.49 -10.17
C ASP A 227 3.46 0.69 -10.00
N ILE A 228 3.91 1.91 -9.72
CA ILE A 228 5.29 2.17 -9.27
C ILE A 228 5.60 1.53 -7.90
N THR A 229 4.60 1.08 -7.15
CA THR A 229 4.84 0.36 -5.89
C THR A 229 5.25 -1.09 -6.13
N MET A 230 5.05 -1.61 -7.36
CA MET A 230 5.62 -2.85 -7.88
C MET A 230 6.91 -2.65 -8.68
N ALA A 231 7.39 -1.41 -8.84
CA ALA A 231 8.66 -1.10 -9.48
C ALA A 231 9.78 -1.90 -8.78
N PRO A 232 10.30 -2.97 -9.41
CA PRO A 232 10.77 -4.14 -8.69
C PRO A 232 12.06 -3.87 -7.93
N GLN A 233 12.35 -4.83 -7.07
CA GLN A 233 13.60 -5.07 -6.34
C GLN A 233 14.90 -5.06 -7.19
N ASN A 234 14.80 -4.67 -8.47
CA ASN A 234 15.70 -4.92 -9.59
C ASN A 234 15.80 -3.71 -10.57
N PHE A 235 15.48 -2.50 -10.12
CA PHE A 235 15.73 -1.31 -10.94
C PHE A 235 17.20 -0.92 -10.91
N SER A 236 17.81 -0.89 -12.10
CA SER A 236 19.16 -0.38 -12.29
C SER A 236 19.12 0.86 -13.19
N LEU A 237 19.85 1.89 -12.78
CA LEU A 237 20.08 3.10 -13.57
C LEU A 237 21.45 2.98 -14.22
N TYR A 238 21.46 2.89 -15.54
CA TYR A 238 22.67 2.85 -16.33
C TYR A 238 22.90 4.18 -17.05
N VAL A 239 24.15 4.64 -17.07
CA VAL A 239 24.55 5.76 -17.92
C VAL A 239 24.94 5.23 -19.29
N LYS A 240 24.09 5.44 -20.29
CA LYS A 240 24.40 5.12 -21.70
C LYS A 240 25.44 6.13 -22.22
N LYS A 241 26.30 5.74 -23.17
CA LYS A 241 27.30 6.65 -23.79
C LYS A 241 26.66 8.01 -24.12
N GLY A 242 27.08 9.06 -23.40
CA GLY A 242 26.44 10.38 -23.39
C GLY A 242 25.97 10.77 -21.97
N THR A 243 24.95 11.64 -21.89
CA THR A 243 24.28 12.02 -20.63
C THR A 243 22.85 11.44 -20.52
N ARG A 244 22.57 10.36 -21.24
CA ARG A 244 21.28 9.65 -21.19
C ARG A 244 21.33 8.54 -20.14
N TYR A 245 20.27 8.46 -19.37
CA TYR A 245 20.02 7.43 -18.38
C TYR A 245 19.02 6.42 -18.92
N THR A 246 19.20 5.15 -18.59
CA THR A 246 18.23 4.09 -18.88
C THR A 246 17.76 3.49 -17.56
N ILE A 247 16.45 3.40 -17.40
CA ILE A 247 15.79 2.63 -16.34
C ILE A 247 15.39 1.29 -16.92
N TYR A 248 15.84 0.22 -16.27
CA TYR A 248 15.59 -1.15 -16.65
C TYR A 248 15.20 -2.01 -15.45
N GLU A 249 14.26 -2.94 -15.67
CA GLU A 249 13.81 -3.96 -14.71
C GLU A 249 14.58 -5.27 -14.97
N ASP A 250 15.40 -5.75 -14.01
CA ASP A 250 16.14 -7.01 -14.20
C ASP A 250 15.16 -8.17 -14.50
N ASN A 251 15.30 -8.75 -15.71
CA ASN A 251 14.51 -9.82 -16.35
C ASN A 251 13.35 -9.40 -17.26
N ALA A 252 13.08 -8.10 -17.46
CA ALA A 252 12.14 -7.68 -18.48
C ALA A 252 12.82 -7.65 -19.86
N VAL A 253 12.23 -8.27 -20.89
CA VAL A 253 12.70 -8.10 -22.29
C VAL A 253 12.16 -6.78 -22.88
N ILE A 254 11.41 -5.98 -22.09
CA ILE A 254 10.34 -5.13 -22.63
C ILE A 254 10.24 -3.67 -22.11
N SER A 255 11.00 -3.23 -21.10
CA SER A 255 10.82 -1.87 -20.54
C SER A 255 12.13 -1.08 -20.37
N ASP A 256 12.76 -0.69 -21.49
CA ASP A 256 13.83 0.31 -21.48
C ASP A 256 13.19 1.69 -21.60
N ILE A 257 13.15 2.46 -20.51
CA ILE A 257 12.86 3.90 -20.58
C ILE A 257 14.18 4.64 -20.55
N ASP A 258 14.52 5.29 -21.66
CA ASP A 258 15.65 6.22 -21.70
C ASP A 258 15.16 7.62 -21.30
N PHE A 259 15.96 8.38 -20.58
CA PHE A 259 15.68 9.78 -20.27
C PHE A 259 16.94 10.62 -20.10
N GLN A 260 16.76 11.93 -20.17
CA GLN A 260 17.82 12.92 -20.04
C GLN A 260 17.25 14.26 -19.58
N LEU A 261 17.90 14.90 -18.61
CA LEU A 261 17.60 16.28 -18.24
C LEU A 261 18.47 17.23 -19.06
N GLN A 262 17.85 18.12 -19.84
CA GLN A 262 18.51 19.22 -20.55
C GLN A 262 17.94 20.55 -20.04
N GLY A 263 18.70 21.23 -19.18
CA GLY A 263 18.22 22.44 -18.51
C GLY A 263 17.01 22.13 -17.62
N LYS A 264 15.82 22.64 -18.00
CA LYS A 264 14.55 22.40 -17.30
C LYS A 264 13.61 21.44 -18.04
N THR A 265 14.08 20.83 -19.12
CA THR A 265 13.29 19.92 -19.95
C THR A 265 13.79 18.50 -19.77
N VAL A 266 12.88 17.59 -19.43
CA VAL A 266 13.15 16.15 -19.42
C VAL A 266 12.77 15.60 -20.80
N HIS A 267 13.76 15.09 -21.50
CA HIS A 267 13.58 14.29 -22.70
C HIS A 267 13.48 12.83 -22.27
N TYR A 268 12.50 12.10 -22.76
CA TYR A 268 12.33 10.69 -22.46
C TYR A 268 11.90 9.92 -23.71
N TRP A 269 12.28 8.65 -23.77
CA TRP A 269 12.06 7.79 -24.91
C TRP A 269 11.40 6.50 -24.42
N THR A 270 10.20 6.24 -24.92
CA THR A 270 9.45 5.00 -24.69
C THR A 270 9.32 4.25 -26.01
N ARG A 271 9.03 2.93 -25.98
CA ARG A 271 8.77 2.17 -27.20
C ARG A 271 7.66 2.81 -28.02
N ASP A 272 7.85 2.79 -29.34
CA ASP A 272 6.85 3.17 -30.32
C ASP A 272 6.23 1.88 -30.91
N PRO A 273 5.07 1.43 -30.39
CA PRO A 273 4.43 0.20 -30.88
C PRO A 273 3.98 0.31 -32.34
N ASP A 274 3.89 1.53 -32.88
CA ASP A 274 3.50 1.78 -34.27
C ASP A 274 4.69 1.72 -35.24
N SER A 275 5.91 1.53 -34.73
CA SER A 275 7.14 1.59 -35.54
C SER A 275 7.56 0.26 -36.17
N SER A 276 7.06 -0.87 -35.68
CA SER A 276 7.29 -2.19 -36.27
C SER A 276 6.30 -3.24 -35.76
N ASP A 277 5.99 -4.24 -36.60
CA ASP A 277 5.16 -5.40 -36.23
C ASP A 277 5.88 -6.39 -35.30
N VAL A 278 7.20 -6.24 -35.10
CA VAL A 278 8.02 -7.14 -34.28
C VAL A 278 8.78 -6.38 -33.20
N MET A 279 8.52 -6.75 -31.94
CA MET A 279 9.09 -6.15 -30.71
C MET A 279 10.62 -5.96 -30.73
N ALA A 280 11.35 -6.83 -31.42
CA ALA A 280 12.82 -6.77 -31.51
C ALA A 280 13.35 -5.62 -32.40
N THR A 281 12.46 -4.98 -33.16
CA THR A 281 12.79 -3.92 -34.12
C THR A 281 12.00 -2.63 -33.88
N GLU A 282 11.23 -2.57 -32.79
CA GLU A 282 10.56 -1.35 -32.37
C GLU A 282 11.58 -0.26 -32.09
N THR A 283 11.31 0.92 -32.64
CA THR A 283 12.06 2.13 -32.32
C THR A 283 11.50 2.77 -31.05
N GLN A 284 12.28 3.66 -30.44
CA GLN A 284 11.77 4.48 -29.34
C GLN A 284 11.30 5.84 -29.87
N LYS A 285 10.16 6.31 -29.37
CA LYS A 285 9.61 7.63 -29.64
C LYS A 285 10.04 8.61 -28.56
N GLU A 286 10.65 9.70 -28.99
CA GLU A 286 11.00 10.81 -28.10
C GLU A 286 9.74 11.58 -27.68
N SER A 287 9.71 11.97 -26.43
CA SER A 287 8.73 12.89 -25.86
C SER A 287 9.42 13.82 -24.86
N THR A 288 8.80 14.97 -24.59
CA THR A 288 9.35 15.98 -23.68
C THR A 288 8.32 16.40 -22.64
N ILE A 289 8.81 16.71 -21.45
CA ILE A 289 8.03 17.30 -20.35
C ILE A 289 8.91 18.29 -19.59
N SER A 290 8.34 19.39 -19.11
CA SER A 290 9.09 20.30 -18.22
C SER A 290 9.31 19.63 -16.86
N LEU A 291 10.46 19.87 -16.23
CA LEU A 291 10.76 19.35 -14.90
C LEU A 291 9.70 19.82 -13.88
N SER A 292 9.21 21.06 -14.02
CA SER A 292 8.14 21.59 -13.16
C SER A 292 6.83 20.84 -13.33
N ASP A 293 6.43 20.49 -14.56
CA ASP A 293 5.20 19.75 -14.79
C ASP A 293 5.32 18.30 -14.29
N LEU A 294 6.49 17.69 -14.50
CA LEU A 294 6.79 16.35 -13.98
C LEU A 294 6.69 16.32 -12.44
N VAL A 295 7.35 17.26 -11.76
CA VAL A 295 7.30 17.41 -10.29
C VAL A 295 5.89 17.74 -9.81
N SER A 296 5.17 18.64 -10.50
CA SER A 296 3.80 19.00 -10.13
C SER A 296 2.87 17.78 -10.22
N LYS A 297 3.04 16.95 -11.25
CA LYS A 297 2.16 15.81 -11.51
C LYS A 297 2.48 14.61 -10.61
N TYR A 298 3.75 14.35 -10.32
CA TYR A 298 4.17 13.09 -9.66
C TYR A 298 4.95 13.28 -8.35
N TYR A 299 5.16 14.51 -7.87
CA TYR A 299 5.93 14.80 -6.66
C TYR A 299 5.38 16.02 -5.86
N SER A 300 4.08 16.31 -5.99
CA SER A 300 3.47 17.49 -5.34
C SER A 300 2.88 17.19 -3.96
N THR A 301 2.33 15.99 -3.77
CA THR A 301 1.73 15.59 -2.48
C THR A 301 2.75 14.89 -1.56
N PRO A 302 2.56 14.90 -0.22
CA PRO A 302 3.43 14.16 0.69
C PRO A 302 3.54 12.66 0.37
N GLU A 303 2.47 12.07 -0.16
CA GLU A 303 2.43 10.66 -0.54
C GLU A 303 3.23 10.38 -1.80
N GLN A 304 3.03 11.17 -2.86
CA GLN A 304 3.85 11.14 -4.07
C GLN A 304 5.34 11.33 -3.76
N LYS A 305 5.66 12.28 -2.86
CA LYS A 305 7.03 12.52 -2.44
C LYS A 305 7.66 11.28 -1.82
N GLN A 306 6.95 10.63 -0.92
CA GLN A 306 7.43 9.39 -0.30
C GLN A 306 7.60 8.28 -1.33
N ILE A 307 6.64 8.07 -2.24
CA ILE A 307 6.69 7.01 -3.26
C ILE A 307 7.89 7.19 -4.19
N VAL A 308 8.11 8.40 -4.69
CA VAL A 308 9.22 8.70 -5.61
C VAL A 308 10.56 8.57 -4.89
N GLN A 309 10.68 9.06 -3.66
CA GLN A 309 11.90 8.91 -2.85
C GLN A 309 12.22 7.43 -2.57
N ASP A 310 11.22 6.65 -2.14
CA ASP A 310 11.38 5.22 -1.85
C ASP A 310 11.75 4.41 -3.09
N CYS A 311 11.25 4.81 -4.27
CA CYS A 311 11.66 4.25 -5.54
C CYS A 311 13.12 4.62 -5.84
N ALA A 312 13.46 5.91 -5.74
CA ALA A 312 14.80 6.42 -6.01
C ALA A 312 15.87 5.75 -5.13
N ASP A 313 15.62 5.55 -3.84
CA ASP A 313 16.56 4.89 -2.91
C ASP A 313 16.93 3.45 -3.31
N LYS A 314 16.03 2.76 -4.02
CA LYS A 314 16.23 1.37 -4.44
C LYS A 314 16.90 1.24 -5.81
N ILE A 315 16.92 2.33 -6.59
CA ILE A 315 17.58 2.34 -7.89
C ILE A 315 19.09 2.17 -7.67
N LYS A 316 19.61 1.03 -8.12
CA LYS A 316 21.04 0.75 -8.11
C LYS A 316 21.70 1.49 -9.26
N GLU A 317 22.76 2.24 -8.98
CA GLU A 317 23.64 2.74 -10.04
C GLU A 317 24.56 1.61 -10.49
N GLN A 318 24.68 1.44 -11.80
CA GLN A 318 25.60 0.48 -12.43
C GLN A 318 26.57 1.17 -13.39
#